data_AF-A0A520EH10-F1
#
_entry.id   AF-A0A520EH10-F1
#
_cell.length_a   1.000
_cell.length_b   1.000
_cell.length_c   1.000
_cell.angle_alpha   90.00
_cell.angle_beta   90.00
_cell.angle_gamma   90.00
#
_symmetry.space_group_name_H-M   'P 1'
#
loop_
_entity.id
_entity.type
_entity.pdbx_description
1 polymer ?
#
loop_
_entity_poly.entity_id
_entity_poly.type
_entity_poly.pdbx_seq_one_letter_code
_entity_poly.pdbx_strand_id
1 'polypeptide(L)'
;MRSFNKQVCVLIFFLIGFQNVKAQIFKEVVALTERVAPFTKNKIVFIELPKSLNDRFELYTKNNKLYILATSSSAAAMGFNHYLNHYCYQSISRGANTIKYLTALPIVNRKVVVETPFQYRYALNYCTYNYSMSFYKWEDWEKELDWMALNGVNIMLAPMGTELVWYNTLIKLGYTSEEAKAFIPGPAFTAWWLMGNLEGWGGPNSLQLMQLQSNIQKKVLSRMKDLQIEPILQGFYGMVPHDLNKKVAAFKDAQIIDQGKWVSTEFTRPAILAPTNDKFNAVADVYYSELKKLYGSDIKYFGGEPFHEGGKKAGVDITAVAKSVQHVMQKNFPNSTWVLQGWQNNPADALLAGLKKENTLIIELFGENTSNWEQRKGYGNTNFIWSNVSNFGEKNGLYGRLQRFLDEVYRAKQSPYGNYLKGVGIIPEGLNNNPVAYDLMLDITWRENKPNLDKWILDYTNYRYGSYNKDVVEAWKVFIKTVYSSPVDEKGKPIFQEGPSESIYCARPSLKVNPVSSWGTRTRNYDINLFKNGVALFVKA
;
A
#
# COMPACT_ATOMS: atom_id res chain seq x y z
N MET A 1 12.61 -15.07 -92.80
CA MET A 1 11.42 -15.52 -92.02
C MET A 1 11.59 -15.06 -90.57
N ARG A 2 10.70 -14.18 -90.10
CA ARG A 2 10.16 -14.00 -88.72
C ARG A 2 11.15 -14.11 -87.53
N SER A 3 11.49 -12.98 -86.88
CA SER A 3 10.94 -12.47 -85.59
C SER A 3 11.38 -13.27 -84.35
N PHE A 4 11.92 -12.72 -83.26
CA PHE A 4 11.22 -11.88 -82.28
C PHE A 4 12.20 -11.34 -81.21
N ASN A 5 11.95 -10.12 -80.73
CA ASN A 5 12.48 -9.51 -79.49
C ASN A 5 12.17 -10.33 -78.23
N LYS A 6 13.03 -10.25 -77.19
CA LYS A 6 12.67 -10.26 -75.76
C LYS A 6 13.86 -9.82 -74.88
N GLN A 7 13.81 -8.56 -74.43
CA GLN A 7 13.58 -8.15 -73.02
C GLN A 7 14.83 -8.19 -72.12
N VAL A 8 15.41 -7.00 -71.94
CA VAL A 8 16.34 -6.65 -70.86
C VAL A 8 15.52 -6.44 -69.59
N CYS A 9 15.73 -7.29 -68.58
CA CYS A 9 15.21 -7.05 -67.23
C CYS A 9 16.24 -6.26 -66.42
N VAL A 10 15.95 -4.99 -66.17
CA VAL A 10 16.66 -4.15 -65.20
C VAL A 10 16.18 -4.52 -63.79
N LEU A 11 17.08 -5.08 -62.98
CA LEU A 11 16.85 -5.33 -61.55
C LEU A 11 17.08 -4.01 -60.79
N ILE A 12 15.99 -3.32 -60.45
CA ILE A 12 16.00 -2.20 -59.50
C ILE A 12 16.04 -2.78 -58.08
N PHE A 13 17.17 -2.62 -57.39
CA PHE A 13 17.26 -2.87 -55.95
C PHE A 13 16.53 -1.75 -55.20
N PHE A 14 15.29 -2.01 -54.77
CA PHE A 14 14.63 -1.19 -53.75
C PHE A 14 15.24 -1.51 -52.38
N LEU A 15 16.14 -0.63 -51.91
CA LEU A 15 16.55 -0.55 -50.52
C LEU A 15 15.39 0.00 -49.69
N ILE A 16 14.46 -0.88 -49.31
CA ILE A 16 13.48 -0.60 -48.26
C ILE A 16 14.25 -0.67 -46.94
N GLY A 17 14.65 0.50 -46.44
CA GLY A 17 15.10 0.65 -45.06
C GLY A 17 13.97 0.25 -44.12
N PHE A 18 14.02 -0.97 -43.60
CA PHE A 18 13.23 -1.35 -42.44
C PHE A 18 13.65 -0.46 -41.27
N GLN A 19 12.90 0.63 -41.04
CA GLN A 19 12.86 1.24 -39.72
C GLN A 19 12.30 0.16 -38.79
N ASN A 20 13.18 -0.48 -38.04
CA ASN A 20 12.80 -1.28 -36.89
C ASN A 20 12.08 -0.34 -35.92
N VAL A 21 10.75 -0.28 -36.02
CA VAL A 21 9.89 0.28 -34.98
C VAL A 21 10.06 -0.64 -33.78
N LYS A 22 11.08 -0.37 -32.96
CA LYS A 22 11.23 -1.03 -31.67
C LYS A 22 10.01 -0.61 -30.86
N ALA A 23 9.09 -1.53 -30.62
CA ALA A 23 7.99 -1.31 -29.70
C ALA A 23 8.56 -0.78 -28.39
N GLN A 24 8.06 0.36 -27.92
CA GLN A 24 8.54 0.94 -26.67
C GLN A 24 8.21 -0.04 -25.54
N ILE A 25 9.25 -0.49 -24.83
CA ILE A 25 9.07 -1.33 -23.65
C ILE A 25 8.57 -0.43 -22.50
N PHE A 26 7.78 -0.98 -21.58
CA PHE A 26 7.08 -0.23 -20.52
C PHE A 26 6.07 0.82 -21.03
N LYS A 27 5.25 0.49 -22.05
CA LYS A 27 4.22 1.38 -22.63
C LYS A 27 3.37 2.10 -21.56
N GLU A 28 3.01 1.38 -20.51
CA GLU A 28 2.14 1.86 -19.44
C GLU A 28 2.82 2.85 -18.48
N VAL A 29 4.15 2.77 -18.38
CA VAL A 29 5.00 3.76 -17.70
C VAL A 29 5.19 4.99 -18.59
N VAL A 30 5.30 4.80 -19.91
CA VAL A 30 5.36 5.93 -20.86
C VAL A 30 4.09 6.77 -20.77
N ALA A 31 2.91 6.13 -20.84
CA ALA A 31 1.63 6.81 -20.68
C ALA A 31 1.54 7.57 -19.34
N LEU A 32 2.02 6.95 -18.25
CA LEU A 32 2.16 7.61 -16.94
C LEU A 32 3.03 8.87 -17.05
N THR A 33 4.23 8.78 -17.62
CA THR A 33 5.13 9.93 -17.73
C THR A 33 4.51 11.08 -18.54
N GLU A 34 3.77 10.76 -19.60
CA GLU A 34 3.07 11.76 -20.41
C GLU A 34 1.92 12.42 -19.65
N ARG A 35 1.21 11.70 -18.77
CA ARG A 35 0.17 12.28 -17.90
C ARG A 35 0.75 13.24 -16.88
N VAL A 36 1.82 12.84 -16.18
CA VAL A 36 2.34 13.60 -15.03
C VAL A 36 3.34 14.69 -15.41
N ALA A 37 4.04 14.54 -16.54
CA ALA A 37 5.04 15.49 -17.02
C ALA A 37 5.04 15.56 -18.57
N PRO A 38 4.00 16.14 -19.20
CA PRO A 38 3.83 16.13 -20.66
C PRO A 38 5.03 16.68 -21.47
N PHE A 39 5.82 17.58 -20.88
CA PHE A 39 7.01 18.17 -21.51
C PHE A 39 8.14 17.16 -21.81
N THR A 40 8.04 15.95 -21.25
CA THR A 40 8.98 14.83 -21.45
C THR A 40 8.64 13.95 -22.65
N LYS A 41 7.47 14.14 -23.26
CA LYS A 41 7.00 13.38 -24.41
C LYS A 41 8.05 13.33 -25.53
N ASN A 42 8.32 12.13 -26.04
CA ASN A 42 9.35 11.83 -27.06
C ASN A 42 10.82 12.15 -26.66
N LYS A 43 11.07 12.60 -25.43
CA LYS A 43 12.41 12.92 -24.91
C LYS A 43 12.99 11.82 -24.01
N ILE A 44 12.20 10.79 -23.67
CA ILE A 44 12.61 9.66 -22.83
C ILE A 44 12.56 8.36 -23.64
N VAL A 45 13.58 7.52 -23.46
CA VAL A 45 13.66 6.16 -24.03
C VAL A 45 13.74 5.18 -22.87
N PHE A 46 12.76 4.28 -22.79
CA PHE A 46 12.73 3.20 -21.82
C PHE A 46 13.29 1.92 -22.44
N ILE A 47 14.12 1.20 -21.67
CA ILE A 47 14.74 -0.07 -22.08
C ILE A 47 14.60 -1.08 -20.94
N GLU A 48 14.16 -2.30 -21.25
CA GLU A 48 14.12 -3.38 -20.27
C GLU A 48 15.50 -3.98 -20.07
N LEU A 49 15.87 -4.15 -18.81
CA LEU A 49 17.02 -4.92 -18.37
C LEU A 49 16.60 -6.38 -18.17
N PRO A 50 17.53 -7.35 -18.26
CA PRO A 50 17.25 -8.72 -17.85
C PRO A 50 16.69 -8.77 -16.43
N LYS A 51 15.71 -9.65 -16.20
CA LYS A 51 15.17 -9.86 -14.86
C LYS A 51 16.29 -10.25 -13.89
N SER A 52 16.31 -9.60 -12.74
CA SER A 52 17.22 -9.88 -11.62
C SER A 52 16.41 -10.12 -10.34
N LEU A 53 17.07 -10.65 -9.31
CA LEU A 53 16.46 -10.84 -7.99
C LEU A 53 16.02 -9.50 -7.38
N ASN A 54 16.85 -8.47 -7.54
CA ASN A 54 16.61 -7.13 -7.06
C ASN A 54 16.13 -6.24 -8.20
N ASP A 55 15.16 -5.38 -7.93
CA ASP A 55 14.74 -4.36 -8.89
C ASP A 55 15.85 -3.29 -9.05
N ARG A 56 16.09 -2.86 -10.29
CA ARG A 56 17.14 -1.90 -10.62
C ARG A 56 16.69 -0.95 -11.70
N PHE A 57 17.14 0.30 -11.62
CA PHE A 57 17.08 1.25 -12.73
C PHE A 57 18.45 1.90 -12.99
N GLU A 58 18.63 2.35 -14.23
CA GLU A 58 19.83 3.08 -14.67
C GLU A 58 19.42 4.30 -15.49
N LEU A 59 20.12 5.42 -15.30
CA LEU A 59 19.84 6.70 -15.97
C LEU A 59 21.08 7.22 -16.68
N TYR A 60 20.94 7.64 -17.93
CA TYR A 60 21.96 8.43 -18.64
C TYR A 60 21.34 9.23 -19.78
N THR A 61 22.00 10.29 -20.23
CA THR A 61 21.57 11.07 -21.40
C THR A 61 22.42 10.73 -22.62
N LYS A 62 21.79 10.49 -23.77
CA LYS A 62 22.45 10.31 -25.07
C LYS A 62 21.62 10.94 -26.17
N ASN A 63 22.25 11.69 -27.08
CA ASN A 63 21.58 12.35 -28.21
C ASN A 63 20.34 13.18 -27.78
N ASN A 64 20.49 14.00 -26.73
CA ASN A 64 19.43 14.84 -26.14
C ASN A 64 18.18 14.08 -25.65
N LYS A 65 18.29 12.77 -25.42
CA LYS A 65 17.24 11.95 -24.80
C LYS A 65 17.73 11.34 -23.50
N LEU A 66 16.82 11.27 -22.52
CA LEU A 66 17.05 10.50 -21.30
C LEU A 66 16.79 9.03 -21.59
N TYR A 67 17.73 8.17 -21.21
CA TYR A 67 17.56 6.72 -21.23
C TYR A 67 17.30 6.24 -19.81
N ILE A 68 16.22 5.49 -19.63
CA ILE A 68 15.85 4.83 -18.39
C ILE A 68 15.85 3.33 -18.66
N LEU A 69 16.84 2.63 -18.12
CA LEU A 69 16.92 1.17 -18.20
C LEU A 69 16.36 0.60 -16.90
N ALA A 70 15.51 -0.42 -16.94
CA ALA A 70 14.87 -0.94 -15.73
C ALA A 70 14.51 -2.43 -15.81
N THR A 71 14.47 -3.10 -14.67
CA THR A 71 14.11 -4.53 -14.55
C THR A 71 12.60 -4.78 -14.50
N SER A 72 11.81 -3.76 -14.14
CA SER A 72 10.36 -3.84 -13.96
C SER A 72 9.70 -2.48 -14.22
N SER A 73 8.37 -2.47 -14.38
CA SER A 73 7.59 -1.22 -14.53
C SER A 73 7.75 -0.30 -13.33
N SER A 74 7.76 -0.87 -12.12
CA SER A 74 7.97 -0.16 -10.86
C SER A 74 9.37 0.50 -10.81
N ALA A 75 10.41 -0.22 -11.22
CA ALA A 75 11.77 0.35 -11.32
C ALA A 75 11.88 1.43 -12.40
N ALA A 76 11.20 1.27 -13.55
CA ALA A 76 11.18 2.27 -14.62
C ALA A 76 10.51 3.58 -14.17
N ALA A 77 9.36 3.48 -13.48
CA ALA A 77 8.64 4.62 -12.94
C ALA A 77 9.43 5.31 -11.82
N MET A 78 10.05 4.54 -10.91
CA MET A 78 10.95 5.11 -9.90
C MET A 78 12.17 5.81 -10.52
N GLY A 79 12.78 5.23 -11.55
CA GLY A 79 13.90 5.87 -12.27
C GLY A 79 13.50 7.21 -12.89
N PHE A 80 12.27 7.30 -13.40
CA PHE A 80 11.71 8.55 -13.89
C PHE A 80 11.47 9.57 -12.76
N ASN A 81 10.88 9.14 -11.64
CA ASN A 81 10.68 10.00 -10.47
C ASN A 81 12.01 10.50 -9.88
N HIS A 82 13.02 9.62 -9.79
CA HIS A 82 14.38 9.99 -9.38
C HIS A 82 14.96 11.06 -10.30
N TYR A 83 14.78 10.93 -11.61
CA TYR A 83 15.21 11.95 -12.57
C TYR A 83 14.48 13.29 -12.35
N LEU A 84 13.16 13.27 -12.18
CA LEU A 84 12.38 14.48 -11.88
C LEU A 84 12.88 15.17 -10.60
N ASN A 85 13.04 14.41 -9.53
CA ASN A 85 13.45 14.94 -8.23
C ASN A 85 14.87 15.52 -8.30
N HIS A 86 15.86 14.74 -8.76
CA HIS A 86 17.27 15.09 -8.57
C HIS A 86 17.91 15.85 -9.74
N TYR A 87 17.31 15.84 -10.93
CA TYR A 87 17.84 16.54 -12.11
C TYR A 87 16.95 17.68 -12.57
N CYS A 88 15.62 17.49 -12.52
CA CYS A 88 14.67 18.53 -12.91
C CYS A 88 14.26 19.45 -11.76
N TYR A 89 14.57 19.08 -10.50
CA TYR A 89 14.07 19.75 -9.30
C TYR A 89 12.55 19.93 -9.35
N GLN A 90 11.85 18.85 -9.65
CA GLN A 90 10.39 18.79 -9.73
C GLN A 90 9.88 17.65 -8.86
N SER A 91 8.66 17.77 -8.36
CA SER A 91 8.08 16.81 -7.42
C SER A 91 6.66 16.44 -7.81
N ILE A 92 6.35 15.15 -7.76
CA ILE A 92 4.98 14.64 -7.81
C ILE A 92 4.65 14.13 -6.42
N SER A 93 3.64 14.72 -5.79
CA SER A 93 3.29 14.45 -4.40
C SER A 93 1.78 14.48 -4.24
N ARG A 94 1.28 13.65 -3.32
CA ARG A 94 -0.15 13.59 -2.99
C ARG A 94 -0.74 14.90 -2.49
N GLY A 95 0.08 15.75 -1.88
CA GLY A 95 -0.37 17.05 -1.38
C GLY A 95 -0.43 18.11 -2.50
N ALA A 96 0.69 18.29 -3.20
CA ALA A 96 0.80 19.24 -4.31
C ALA A 96 2.01 18.88 -5.19
N ASN A 97 1.83 18.97 -6.50
CA ASN A 97 2.90 18.78 -7.47
C ASN A 97 3.66 20.09 -7.70
N THR A 98 4.97 19.98 -7.86
CA THR A 98 5.83 21.04 -8.38
C THR A 98 6.34 20.57 -9.74
N ILE A 99 5.52 20.80 -10.77
CA ILE A 99 5.80 20.42 -12.15
C ILE A 99 5.79 21.67 -13.03
N LYS A 100 6.85 21.91 -13.78
CA LYS A 100 7.04 23.06 -14.67
C LYS A 100 7.54 22.57 -16.03
N TYR A 101 7.07 23.21 -17.10
CA TYR A 101 7.53 22.90 -18.45
C TYR A 101 9.04 23.19 -18.59
N LEU A 102 9.79 22.22 -19.11
CA LEU A 102 11.20 22.38 -19.46
C LEU A 102 11.41 22.28 -20.97
N THR A 103 12.00 23.32 -21.56
CA THR A 103 12.37 23.34 -22.98
C THR A 103 13.37 22.24 -23.30
N ALA A 104 14.44 22.14 -22.51
CA ALA A 104 15.46 21.11 -22.60
C ALA A 104 15.49 20.25 -21.32
N LEU A 105 15.73 18.96 -21.48
CA LEU A 105 15.90 18.04 -20.35
C LEU A 105 17.31 18.18 -19.75
N PRO A 106 17.45 18.32 -18.42
CA PRO A 106 18.75 18.28 -17.76
C PRO A 106 19.56 17.01 -18.10
N ILE A 107 20.85 17.19 -18.34
CA ILE A 107 21.73 16.11 -18.81
C ILE A 107 22.24 15.26 -17.64
N VAL A 108 22.09 13.95 -17.75
CA VAL A 108 22.70 12.95 -16.86
C VAL A 108 24.07 12.56 -17.44
N ASN A 109 25.11 13.31 -17.05
CA ASN A 109 26.47 13.18 -17.61
C ASN A 109 27.17 11.87 -17.23
N ARG A 110 26.85 11.30 -16.08
CA ARG A 110 27.39 10.03 -15.60
C ARG A 110 26.26 9.06 -15.40
N LYS A 111 26.44 7.83 -15.90
CA LYS A 111 25.44 6.77 -15.74
C LYS A 111 25.17 6.56 -14.25
N VAL A 112 23.92 6.73 -13.84
CA VAL A 112 23.42 6.41 -12.50
C VAL A 112 22.92 4.97 -12.51
N VAL A 113 23.20 4.21 -11.46
CA VAL A 113 22.68 2.86 -11.25
C VAL A 113 22.15 2.81 -9.83
N VAL A 114 20.86 2.48 -9.67
CA VAL A 114 20.20 2.35 -8.38
C VAL A 114 19.50 1.00 -8.32
N GLU A 115 19.78 0.23 -7.28
CA GLU A 115 19.20 -1.08 -7.03
C GLU A 115 18.56 -1.08 -5.64
N THR A 116 17.39 -1.70 -5.52
CA THR A 116 16.72 -1.88 -4.23
C THR A 116 17.16 -3.21 -3.59
N PRO A 117 17.49 -3.23 -2.29
CA PRO A 117 17.71 -4.48 -1.56
C PRO A 117 16.40 -5.16 -1.13
N PHE A 118 15.24 -4.57 -1.45
CA PHE A 118 13.94 -5.02 -0.96
C PHE A 118 13.10 -5.61 -2.09
N GLN A 119 12.60 -6.82 -1.84
CA GLN A 119 11.68 -7.50 -2.73
C GLN A 119 10.34 -6.76 -2.82
N TYR A 120 9.84 -6.25 -1.69
CA TYR A 120 8.54 -5.61 -1.60
C TYR A 120 8.63 -4.14 -1.18
N ARG A 121 7.88 -3.30 -1.89
CA ARG A 121 7.57 -1.93 -1.51
C ARG A 121 6.06 -1.83 -1.38
N TYR A 122 5.60 -1.84 -0.14
CA TYR A 122 4.20 -2.03 0.22
C TYR A 122 3.46 -0.72 0.43
N ALA A 123 2.17 -0.71 0.09
CA ALA A 123 1.29 0.40 0.40
C ALA A 123 -0.10 -0.02 0.90
N LEU A 124 -0.64 0.86 1.76
CA LEU A 124 -2.02 1.00 2.24
C LEU A 124 -2.43 0.15 3.44
N ASN A 125 -3.30 0.71 4.26
CA ASN A 125 -4.03 0.08 5.36
C ASN A 125 -5.46 -0.22 4.89
N TYR A 126 -6.16 -1.15 5.55
CA TYR A 126 -7.61 -1.26 5.39
C TYR A 126 -8.30 0.07 5.69
N CYS A 127 -7.94 0.73 6.78
CA CYS A 127 -8.51 2.02 7.21
C CYS A 127 -8.40 3.12 6.13
N THR A 128 -7.34 3.07 5.33
CA THR A 128 -7.11 4.00 4.21
C THR A 128 -8.28 4.05 3.23
N TYR A 129 -8.90 2.89 3.00
CA TYR A 129 -10.03 2.74 2.11
C TYR A 129 -11.28 3.48 2.59
N ASN A 130 -11.39 3.76 3.88
CA ASN A 130 -12.52 4.49 4.43
C ASN A 130 -12.21 5.93 4.77
N TYR A 131 -11.04 6.21 5.35
CA TYR A 131 -10.71 7.58 5.74
C TYR A 131 -10.28 8.46 4.58
N SER A 132 -9.73 7.88 3.50
CA SER A 132 -9.28 8.65 2.34
C SER A 132 -9.98 8.28 1.04
N MET A 133 -10.34 7.00 0.82
CA MET A 133 -10.68 6.49 -0.53
C MET A 133 -12.14 6.06 -0.75
N SER A 134 -13.04 6.17 0.23
CA SER A 134 -14.42 5.64 0.16
C SER A 134 -15.20 6.08 -1.09
N PHE A 135 -14.91 7.29 -1.57
CA PHE A 135 -15.64 7.92 -2.66
C PHE A 135 -14.75 8.23 -3.86
N TYR A 136 -13.57 7.60 -3.95
CA TYR A 136 -12.69 7.74 -5.10
C TYR A 136 -13.40 7.32 -6.38
N LYS A 137 -13.26 8.17 -7.41
CA LYS A 137 -13.60 7.82 -8.78
C LYS A 137 -12.39 7.20 -9.46
N TRP A 138 -12.56 6.77 -10.70
CA TRP A 138 -11.45 6.20 -11.46
C TRP A 138 -10.27 7.17 -11.62
N GLU A 139 -10.56 8.46 -11.81
CA GLU A 139 -9.54 9.48 -12.01
C GLU A 139 -8.68 9.70 -10.75
N ASP A 140 -9.24 9.48 -9.57
CA ASP A 140 -8.51 9.50 -8.30
C ASP A 140 -7.62 8.26 -8.18
N TRP A 141 -8.14 7.09 -8.53
CA TRP A 141 -7.39 5.84 -8.57
C TRP A 141 -6.24 5.85 -9.59
N GLU A 142 -6.44 6.43 -10.78
CA GLU A 142 -5.38 6.52 -11.78
C GLU A 142 -4.20 7.36 -11.27
N LYS A 143 -4.49 8.50 -10.63
CA LYS A 143 -3.46 9.35 -10.00
C LYS A 143 -2.77 8.64 -8.84
N GLU A 144 -3.54 7.92 -8.02
CA GLU A 144 -3.00 7.14 -6.90
C GLU A 144 -2.02 6.07 -7.39
N LEU A 145 -2.44 5.25 -8.37
CA LEU A 145 -1.61 4.18 -8.92
C LEU A 145 -0.38 4.73 -9.65
N ASP A 146 -0.51 5.88 -10.33
CA ASP A 146 0.64 6.56 -10.92
C ASP A 146 1.63 7.04 -9.84
N TRP A 147 1.15 7.63 -8.75
CA TRP A 147 2.00 8.04 -7.63
C TRP A 147 2.67 6.84 -6.94
N MET A 148 1.93 5.75 -6.73
CA MET A 148 2.47 4.50 -6.17
C MET A 148 3.58 3.93 -7.05
N ALA A 149 3.37 3.86 -8.37
CA ALA A 149 4.40 3.40 -9.30
C ALA A 149 5.62 4.33 -9.34
N LEU A 150 5.42 5.65 -9.34
CA LEU A 150 6.52 6.64 -9.29
C LEU A 150 7.38 6.53 -8.03
N ASN A 151 6.82 6.01 -6.93
CA ASN A 151 7.55 5.76 -5.69
C ASN A 151 7.99 4.30 -5.54
N GLY A 152 7.92 3.52 -6.63
CA GLY A 152 8.44 2.16 -6.68
C GLY A 152 7.60 1.14 -5.93
N VAL A 153 6.35 1.43 -5.57
CA VAL A 153 5.43 0.43 -4.98
C VAL A 153 5.24 -0.72 -5.97
N ASN A 154 5.26 -1.96 -5.46
CA ASN A 154 5.05 -3.17 -6.26
C ASN A 154 4.14 -4.21 -5.60
N ILE A 155 3.66 -3.94 -4.39
CA ILE A 155 2.61 -4.71 -3.74
C ILE A 155 1.70 -3.77 -2.95
N MET A 156 0.39 -3.94 -3.05
CA MET A 156 -0.57 -2.99 -2.46
C MET A 156 -1.84 -3.70 -2.02
N LEU A 157 -2.39 -3.32 -0.88
CA LEU A 157 -3.74 -3.72 -0.49
C LEU A 157 -4.75 -3.25 -1.55
N ALA A 158 -5.75 -4.07 -1.91
CA ALA A 158 -6.79 -3.72 -2.87
C ALA A 158 -8.11 -4.45 -2.56
N PRO A 159 -8.77 -4.16 -1.42
CA PRO A 159 -9.86 -4.98 -0.90
C PRO A 159 -11.25 -4.51 -1.35
N MET A 160 -11.35 -3.37 -2.05
CA MET A 160 -12.60 -2.81 -2.56
C MET A 160 -13.30 -3.73 -3.57
N GLY A 161 -14.63 -3.62 -3.64
CA GLY A 161 -15.45 -4.48 -4.48
C GLY A 161 -15.67 -5.88 -3.88
N THR A 162 -15.14 -6.17 -2.69
CA THR A 162 -15.42 -7.39 -1.92
C THR A 162 -16.87 -7.44 -1.43
N GLU A 163 -17.55 -6.30 -1.36
CA GLU A 163 -18.98 -6.18 -1.09
C GLU A 163 -19.80 -7.00 -2.10
N LEU A 164 -19.49 -6.88 -3.40
CA LEU A 164 -20.21 -7.63 -4.43
C LEU A 164 -19.88 -9.13 -4.40
N VAL A 165 -18.65 -9.49 -4.04
CA VAL A 165 -18.26 -10.90 -3.83
C VAL A 165 -19.11 -11.49 -2.71
N TRP A 166 -19.24 -10.79 -1.58
CA TRP A 166 -20.07 -11.23 -0.46
C TRP A 166 -21.55 -11.25 -0.78
N TYR A 167 -22.08 -10.22 -1.46
CA TYR A 167 -23.48 -10.21 -1.89
C TYR A 167 -23.79 -11.46 -2.72
N ASN A 168 -23.00 -11.75 -3.75
CA ASN A 168 -23.22 -12.93 -4.60
C ASN A 168 -23.05 -14.24 -3.81
N THR A 169 -22.08 -14.28 -2.89
CA THR A 169 -21.86 -15.44 -2.01
C THR A 169 -23.10 -15.71 -1.17
N LEU A 170 -23.64 -14.70 -0.48
CA LEU A 170 -24.82 -14.86 0.38
C LEU A 170 -26.06 -15.26 -0.41
N ILE A 171 -26.29 -14.68 -1.58
CA ILE A 171 -27.39 -15.10 -2.48
C ILE A 171 -27.26 -16.60 -2.83
N LYS A 172 -26.06 -17.06 -3.18
CA LYS A 172 -25.81 -18.48 -3.50
C LYS A 172 -25.98 -19.41 -2.30
N LEU A 173 -25.70 -18.92 -1.09
CA LEU A 173 -25.93 -19.68 0.14
C LEU A 173 -27.42 -19.74 0.51
N GLY A 174 -28.25 -18.82 0.02
CA GLY A 174 -29.70 -18.84 0.20
C GLY A 174 -30.29 -17.64 0.96
N TYR A 175 -29.52 -16.58 1.18
CA TYR A 175 -30.03 -15.31 1.69
C TYR A 175 -30.92 -14.60 0.66
N THR A 176 -31.92 -13.83 1.11
CA THR A 176 -32.57 -12.86 0.21
C THR A 176 -31.66 -11.67 -0.09
N SER A 177 -32.04 -10.85 -1.09
CA SER A 177 -31.30 -9.62 -1.41
C SER A 177 -31.25 -8.66 -0.24
N GLU A 178 -32.36 -8.50 0.49
CA GLU A 178 -32.48 -7.63 1.66
C GLU A 178 -31.55 -8.10 2.78
N GLU A 179 -31.55 -9.40 3.08
CA GLU A 179 -30.73 -9.96 4.14
C GLU A 179 -29.23 -9.88 3.79
N ALA A 180 -28.85 -10.15 2.54
CA ALA A 180 -27.47 -10.00 2.09
C ALA A 180 -26.97 -8.56 2.19
N LYS A 181 -27.82 -7.57 1.85
CA LYS A 181 -27.49 -6.15 1.97
C LYS A 181 -27.44 -5.66 3.41
N ALA A 182 -28.16 -6.30 4.33
CA ALA A 182 -28.13 -5.96 5.75
C ALA A 182 -26.80 -6.34 6.42
N PHE A 183 -26.09 -7.34 5.91
CA PHE A 183 -24.75 -7.72 6.38
C PHE A 183 -23.65 -6.74 5.92
N ILE A 184 -23.77 -6.24 4.69
CA ILE A 184 -22.75 -5.42 4.04
C ILE A 184 -22.88 -3.96 4.51
N PRO A 185 -21.80 -3.35 5.03
CA PRO A 185 -21.87 -1.98 5.55
C PRO A 185 -21.99 -0.94 4.44
N GLY A 186 -22.26 0.30 4.84
CA GLY A 186 -22.11 1.46 3.97
C GLY A 186 -20.67 1.64 3.48
N PRO A 187 -20.46 2.37 2.36
CA PRO A 187 -19.15 2.51 1.69
C PRO A 187 -18.05 3.18 2.53
N ALA A 188 -18.41 3.80 3.65
CA ALA A 188 -17.50 4.44 4.59
C ALA A 188 -17.04 3.52 5.75
N PHE A 189 -17.46 2.24 5.78
CA PHE A 189 -17.18 1.34 6.91
C PHE A 189 -16.71 -0.06 6.49
N THR A 190 -16.35 -0.22 5.21
CA THR A 190 -15.94 -1.49 4.61
C THR A 190 -14.63 -2.03 5.18
N ALA A 191 -13.69 -1.17 5.59
CA ALA A 191 -12.44 -1.54 6.25
C ALA A 191 -12.70 -2.33 7.54
N TRP A 192 -13.48 -1.77 8.47
CA TRP A 192 -13.81 -2.42 9.73
C TRP A 192 -14.67 -3.66 9.54
N TRP A 193 -15.50 -3.72 8.50
CA TRP A 193 -16.22 -4.95 8.17
C TRP A 193 -15.29 -6.06 7.71
N LEU A 194 -14.37 -5.78 6.78
CA LEU A 194 -13.42 -6.78 6.28
C LEU A 194 -12.44 -7.25 7.36
N MET A 195 -12.12 -6.39 8.33
CA MET A 195 -11.38 -6.73 9.56
C MET A 195 -12.25 -7.43 10.63
N GLY A 196 -13.54 -7.65 10.37
CA GLY A 196 -14.44 -8.41 11.24
C GLY A 196 -14.87 -7.65 12.50
N ASN A 197 -14.85 -6.32 12.49
CA ASN A 197 -15.17 -5.44 13.62
C ASN A 197 -16.64 -4.98 13.64
N LEU A 198 -17.31 -4.90 12.48
CA LEU A 198 -18.72 -4.52 12.38
C LEU A 198 -19.41 -5.19 11.19
N GLU A 199 -20.73 -5.30 11.21
CA GLU A 199 -21.57 -5.62 10.04
C GLU A 199 -22.71 -4.62 9.90
N GLY A 200 -23.16 -4.40 8.66
CA GLY A 200 -24.34 -3.60 8.30
C GLY A 200 -24.30 -2.08 8.56
N TRP A 201 -23.38 -1.59 9.39
CA TRP A 201 -23.36 -0.17 9.80
C TRP A 201 -23.18 0.79 8.62
N GLY A 202 -23.93 1.90 8.64
CA GLY A 202 -23.98 2.88 7.56
C GLY A 202 -24.70 2.40 6.28
N GLY A 203 -25.26 1.18 6.29
CA GLY A 203 -26.04 0.60 5.20
C GLY A 203 -27.55 0.83 5.33
N PRO A 204 -28.38 0.11 4.55
CA PRO A 204 -27.98 -0.95 3.62
C PRO A 204 -27.28 -0.40 2.38
N ASN A 205 -26.26 -1.12 1.91
CA ASN A 205 -25.55 -0.79 0.68
C ASN A 205 -26.38 -1.23 -0.55
N SER A 206 -26.52 -0.35 -1.55
CA SER A 206 -27.31 -0.67 -2.74
C SER A 206 -26.53 -1.60 -3.67
N LEU A 207 -27.25 -2.44 -4.43
CA LEU A 207 -26.60 -3.32 -5.42
C LEU A 207 -25.89 -2.49 -6.50
N GLN A 208 -26.46 -1.35 -6.89
CA GLN A 208 -25.83 -0.44 -7.86
C GLN A 208 -24.49 0.08 -7.36
N LEU A 209 -24.38 0.45 -6.08
CA LEU A 209 -23.12 0.94 -5.51
C LEU A 209 -22.08 -0.19 -5.39
N MET A 210 -22.49 -1.39 -5.00
CA MET A 210 -21.60 -2.56 -4.99
C MET A 210 -21.08 -2.92 -6.40
N GLN A 211 -21.94 -2.81 -7.42
CA GLN A 211 -21.55 -2.99 -8.82
C GLN A 211 -20.59 -1.89 -9.29
N LEU A 212 -20.83 -0.63 -8.90
CA LEU A 212 -19.93 0.48 -9.21
C LEU A 212 -18.53 0.25 -8.62
N GLN A 213 -18.45 -0.10 -7.33
CA GLN A 213 -17.18 -0.40 -6.66
C GLN A 213 -16.46 -1.59 -7.31
N SER A 214 -17.18 -2.65 -7.68
CA SER A 214 -16.60 -3.78 -8.40
C SER A 214 -16.07 -3.39 -9.79
N ASN A 215 -16.74 -2.48 -10.51
CA ASN A 215 -16.27 -1.99 -11.80
C ASN A 215 -15.02 -1.11 -11.67
N ILE A 216 -14.95 -0.27 -10.63
CA ILE A 216 -13.73 0.48 -10.30
C ILE A 216 -12.60 -0.50 -9.97
N GLN A 217 -12.87 -1.52 -9.15
CA GLN A 217 -11.87 -2.52 -8.78
C GLN A 217 -11.28 -3.24 -10.00
N LYS A 218 -12.10 -3.62 -10.99
CA LYS A 218 -11.60 -4.21 -12.24
C LYS A 218 -10.62 -3.30 -12.97
N LYS A 219 -10.89 -1.99 -13.03
CA LYS A 219 -9.97 -1.01 -13.62
C LYS A 219 -8.69 -0.88 -12.80
N VAL A 220 -8.81 -0.82 -11.47
CA VAL A 220 -7.66 -0.78 -10.55
C VAL A 220 -6.77 -2.00 -10.75
N LEU A 221 -7.32 -3.22 -10.74
CA LEU A 221 -6.55 -4.45 -10.92
C LEU A 221 -5.89 -4.54 -12.30
N SER A 222 -6.58 -4.10 -13.36
CA SER A 222 -5.98 -4.00 -14.70
C SER A 222 -4.77 -3.07 -14.69
N ARG A 223 -4.92 -1.87 -14.11
CA ARG A 223 -3.84 -0.88 -14.06
C ARG A 223 -2.70 -1.30 -13.15
N MET A 224 -2.99 -1.98 -12.04
CA MET A 224 -1.98 -2.60 -11.18
C MET A 224 -1.17 -3.64 -11.95
N LYS A 225 -1.81 -4.50 -12.74
CA LYS A 225 -1.13 -5.47 -13.61
C LYS A 225 -0.22 -4.79 -14.65
N ASP A 226 -0.72 -3.73 -15.29
CA ASP A 226 0.02 -2.90 -16.25
C ASP A 226 1.28 -2.27 -15.63
N LEU A 227 1.17 -1.83 -14.38
CA LEU A 227 2.25 -1.25 -13.58
C LEU A 227 3.08 -2.29 -12.81
N GLN A 228 2.76 -3.58 -12.93
CA GLN A 228 3.39 -4.67 -12.19
C GLN A 228 3.34 -4.49 -10.66
N ILE A 229 2.20 -3.99 -10.16
CA ILE A 229 1.87 -3.93 -8.74
C ILE A 229 1.00 -5.15 -8.41
N GLU A 230 1.48 -6.02 -7.51
CA GLU A 230 0.74 -7.18 -7.05
C GLU A 230 -0.38 -6.76 -6.08
N PRO A 231 -1.65 -7.12 -6.34
CA PRO A 231 -2.75 -6.80 -5.45
C PRO A 231 -2.84 -7.79 -4.28
N ILE A 232 -3.14 -7.28 -3.10
CA ILE A 232 -3.58 -8.08 -1.95
C ILE A 232 -5.10 -7.94 -1.83
N LEU A 233 -5.82 -8.99 -2.22
CA LEU A 233 -7.29 -9.04 -2.12
C LEU A 233 -7.74 -9.60 -0.78
N GLN A 234 -9.04 -9.49 -0.46
CA GLN A 234 -9.58 -10.10 0.75
C GLN A 234 -9.65 -11.63 0.63
N GLY A 235 -8.97 -12.34 1.53
CA GLY A 235 -9.11 -13.78 1.74
C GLY A 235 -10.31 -14.14 2.62
N PHE A 236 -10.83 -15.35 2.45
CA PHE A 236 -11.86 -15.89 3.33
C PHE A 236 -11.20 -16.57 4.54
N TYR A 237 -11.25 -15.90 5.70
CA TYR A 237 -10.71 -16.41 6.96
C TYR A 237 -11.78 -17.02 7.90
N GLY A 238 -13.02 -17.13 7.43
CA GLY A 238 -14.16 -17.66 8.20
C GLY A 238 -15.20 -16.63 8.62
N MET A 239 -15.00 -15.34 8.32
CA MET A 239 -16.02 -14.31 8.52
C MET A 239 -17.33 -14.69 7.83
N VAL A 240 -18.45 -14.68 8.54
CA VAL A 240 -19.81 -14.90 8.01
C VAL A 240 -20.80 -14.00 8.76
N PRO A 241 -22.01 -13.73 8.20
CA PRO A 241 -23.05 -13.04 8.97
C PRO A 241 -23.33 -13.75 10.29
N HIS A 242 -23.57 -12.97 11.35
CA HIS A 242 -23.84 -13.53 12.68
C HIS A 242 -25.07 -14.45 12.75
N ASP A 243 -25.93 -14.42 11.72
CA ASP A 243 -27.18 -15.17 11.63
C ASP A 243 -27.18 -16.30 10.57
N LEU A 244 -26.01 -16.68 10.01
CA LEU A 244 -25.89 -17.71 8.97
C LEU A 244 -26.64 -19.01 9.29
N ASN A 245 -26.45 -19.55 10.49
CA ASN A 245 -27.10 -20.79 10.93
C ASN A 245 -28.59 -20.62 11.27
N LYS A 246 -29.10 -19.39 11.37
CA LYS A 246 -30.52 -19.09 11.59
C LYS A 246 -31.25 -18.90 10.27
N LYS A 247 -30.58 -18.31 9.28
CA LYS A 247 -31.18 -17.92 7.99
C LYS A 247 -31.09 -19.01 6.94
N VAL A 248 -30.00 -19.76 6.93
CA VAL A 248 -29.75 -20.75 5.87
C VAL A 248 -29.86 -22.17 6.42
N ALA A 249 -30.88 -22.90 5.95
CA ALA A 249 -31.19 -24.24 6.43
C ALA A 249 -30.00 -25.21 6.32
N ALA A 250 -29.21 -25.13 5.25
CA ALA A 250 -28.01 -25.96 5.03
C ALA A 250 -26.89 -25.72 6.07
N PHE A 251 -26.95 -24.62 6.83
CA PHE A 251 -25.96 -24.25 7.84
C PHE A 251 -26.53 -24.26 9.26
N LYS A 252 -27.71 -24.84 9.50
CA LYS A 252 -28.36 -24.84 10.82
C LYS A 252 -27.50 -25.44 11.94
N ASP A 253 -26.74 -26.48 11.62
CA ASP A 253 -25.79 -27.19 12.47
C ASP A 253 -24.34 -26.75 12.22
N ALA A 254 -24.11 -25.60 11.58
CA ALA A 254 -22.77 -25.03 11.42
C ALA A 254 -22.23 -24.55 12.77
N GLN A 255 -20.95 -24.82 13.02
CA GLN A 255 -20.25 -24.29 14.20
C GLN A 255 -19.88 -22.83 13.97
N ILE A 256 -20.73 -21.93 14.49
CA ILE A 256 -20.55 -20.48 14.41
C ILE A 256 -20.03 -19.96 15.74
N ILE A 257 -18.89 -19.26 15.71
CA ILE A 257 -18.27 -18.64 16.88
C ILE A 257 -18.68 -17.17 16.90
N ASP A 258 -19.64 -16.84 17.77
CA ASP A 258 -20.07 -15.46 18.01
C ASP A 258 -18.91 -14.60 18.54
N GLN A 259 -18.59 -13.54 17.82
CA GLN A 259 -17.51 -12.61 18.15
C GLN A 259 -17.95 -11.47 19.08
N GLY A 260 -19.23 -11.39 19.42
CA GLY A 260 -19.77 -10.35 20.29
C GLY A 260 -19.78 -8.98 19.62
N LYS A 261 -19.39 -7.95 20.38
CA LYS A 261 -19.44 -6.55 19.93
C LYS A 261 -18.05 -5.90 19.93
N TRP A 262 -17.89 -4.85 19.13
CA TRP A 262 -16.69 -3.99 19.08
C TRP A 262 -17.00 -2.57 19.58
N VAL A 263 -15.97 -1.82 20.01
CA VAL A 263 -16.05 -0.51 20.73
C VAL A 263 -17.05 -0.55 21.87
N SER A 264 -16.73 -1.31 22.92
CA SER A 264 -17.47 -1.29 24.20
C SER A 264 -19.00 -1.38 24.06
N THR A 265 -19.49 -2.23 23.13
CA THR A 265 -20.90 -2.63 22.88
C THR A 265 -21.68 -1.91 21.76
N GLU A 266 -21.03 -1.12 20.91
CA GLU A 266 -21.72 -0.39 19.84
C GLU A 266 -22.02 -1.25 18.61
N PHE A 267 -21.03 -1.98 18.10
CA PHE A 267 -21.15 -2.64 16.80
C PHE A 267 -21.18 -4.16 16.92
N THR A 268 -22.19 -4.79 16.34
CA THR A 268 -22.24 -6.25 16.17
C THR A 268 -21.13 -6.68 15.23
N ARG A 269 -20.31 -7.65 15.65
CA ARG A 269 -19.26 -8.22 14.82
C ARG A 269 -19.84 -9.35 13.94
N PRO A 270 -19.33 -9.53 12.72
CA PRO A 270 -19.53 -10.78 11.99
C PRO A 270 -19.08 -11.97 12.85
N ALA A 271 -19.73 -13.12 12.67
CA ALA A 271 -19.30 -14.33 13.34
C ALA A 271 -18.17 -15.03 12.57
N ILE A 272 -17.52 -15.99 13.21
CA ILE A 272 -16.52 -16.85 12.56
C ILE A 272 -17.08 -18.26 12.40
N LEU A 273 -17.20 -18.72 11.16
CA LEU A 273 -17.44 -20.12 10.83
C LEU A 273 -16.17 -20.92 11.15
N ALA A 274 -16.29 -21.92 12.03
CA ALA A 274 -15.15 -22.71 12.44
C ALA A 274 -14.48 -23.40 11.23
N PRO A 275 -13.18 -23.18 10.99
CA PRO A 275 -12.52 -23.56 9.74
C PRO A 275 -12.14 -25.04 9.65
N THR A 276 -12.50 -25.87 10.62
CA THR A 276 -12.15 -27.29 10.70
C THR A 276 -13.29 -28.22 10.30
N ASN A 277 -14.26 -27.74 9.50
CA ASN A 277 -15.41 -28.52 9.05
C ASN A 277 -15.73 -28.31 7.57
N ASP A 278 -16.53 -29.21 6.98
CA ASP A 278 -16.89 -29.17 5.55
C ASP A 278 -17.70 -27.94 5.13
N LYS A 279 -18.43 -27.32 6.07
CA LYS A 279 -19.21 -26.10 5.80
C LYS A 279 -18.31 -24.90 5.56
N PHE A 280 -17.18 -24.82 6.24
CA PHE A 280 -16.16 -23.83 5.95
C PHE A 280 -15.69 -23.95 4.50
N ASN A 281 -15.38 -25.17 4.05
CA ASN A 281 -14.97 -25.43 2.68
C ASN A 281 -16.06 -25.03 1.68
N ALA A 282 -17.32 -25.35 1.96
CA ALA A 282 -18.44 -24.99 1.10
C ALA A 282 -18.60 -23.47 0.94
N VAL A 283 -18.55 -22.70 2.03
CA VAL A 283 -18.62 -21.23 1.97
C VAL A 283 -17.40 -20.66 1.26
N ALA A 284 -16.21 -21.16 1.58
CA ALA A 284 -14.96 -20.72 0.97
C ALA A 284 -14.94 -20.95 -0.54
N ASP A 285 -15.37 -22.13 -1.01
CA ASP A 285 -15.41 -22.47 -2.43
C ASP A 285 -16.40 -21.56 -3.18
N VAL A 286 -17.55 -21.21 -2.59
CA VAL A 286 -18.48 -20.23 -3.17
C VAL A 286 -17.85 -18.83 -3.21
N TYR A 287 -17.28 -18.37 -2.10
CA TYR A 287 -16.63 -17.05 -2.00
C TYR A 287 -15.52 -16.90 -3.05
N TYR A 288 -14.59 -17.85 -3.09
CA TYR A 288 -13.47 -17.80 -4.03
C TYR A 288 -13.92 -18.01 -5.47
N SER A 289 -15.00 -18.76 -5.73
CA SER A 289 -15.60 -18.84 -7.07
C SER A 289 -16.14 -17.49 -7.53
N GLU A 290 -16.82 -16.74 -6.65
CA GLU A 290 -17.33 -15.41 -6.99
C GLU A 290 -16.20 -14.37 -7.15
N LEU A 291 -15.17 -14.45 -6.29
CA LEU A 291 -13.97 -13.64 -6.43
C LEU A 291 -13.29 -13.88 -7.78
N LYS A 292 -13.09 -15.14 -8.18
CA LYS A 292 -12.51 -15.50 -9.48
C LYS A 292 -13.35 -14.98 -10.65
N LYS A 293 -14.67 -15.10 -10.55
CA LYS A 293 -15.60 -14.63 -11.59
C LYS A 293 -15.51 -13.12 -11.79
N LEU A 294 -15.32 -12.35 -10.72
CA LEU A 294 -15.27 -10.89 -10.79
C LEU A 294 -13.86 -10.35 -11.12
N TYR A 295 -12.81 -10.95 -10.55
CA TYR A 295 -11.47 -10.36 -10.50
C TYR A 295 -10.36 -11.26 -11.06
N GLY A 296 -10.68 -12.46 -11.52
CA GLY A 296 -9.72 -13.37 -12.14
C GLY A 296 -9.07 -14.36 -11.17
N SER A 297 -8.26 -15.26 -11.73
CA SER A 297 -7.65 -16.38 -11.02
C SER A 297 -6.13 -16.28 -10.85
N ASP A 298 -5.51 -15.18 -11.28
CA ASP A 298 -4.06 -14.93 -11.23
C ASP A 298 -3.61 -14.16 -9.97
N ILE A 299 -4.46 -14.10 -8.95
CA ILE A 299 -4.19 -13.43 -7.67
C ILE A 299 -3.33 -14.29 -6.76
N LYS A 300 -2.27 -13.70 -6.20
CA LYS A 300 -1.26 -14.41 -5.39
C LYS A 300 -1.28 -14.06 -3.91
N TYR A 301 -1.83 -12.91 -3.53
CA TYR A 301 -1.77 -12.42 -2.16
C TYR A 301 -3.17 -12.14 -1.63
N PHE A 302 -3.44 -12.63 -0.42
CA PHE A 302 -4.72 -12.43 0.25
C PHE A 302 -4.51 -11.93 1.66
N GLY A 303 -5.17 -10.83 2.01
CA GLY A 303 -5.25 -10.27 3.35
C GLY A 303 -6.46 -10.78 4.13
N GLY A 304 -6.59 -10.30 5.36
CA GLY A 304 -7.70 -10.61 6.26
C GLY A 304 -7.29 -11.61 7.33
N GLU A 305 -7.70 -11.33 8.57
CA GLU A 305 -7.32 -12.13 9.72
C GLU A 305 -8.48 -12.20 10.73
N PRO A 306 -8.69 -13.37 11.35
CA PRO A 306 -9.65 -13.45 12.44
C PRO A 306 -9.10 -12.70 13.67
N PHE A 307 -9.99 -12.18 14.51
CA PHE A 307 -9.65 -11.63 15.83
C PHE A 307 -8.89 -10.28 15.82
N HIS A 308 -8.99 -9.50 14.75
CA HIS A 308 -8.50 -8.12 14.72
C HIS A 308 -9.18 -7.29 15.83
N GLU A 309 -8.37 -6.68 16.70
CA GLU A 309 -8.81 -5.90 17.88
C GLU A 309 -9.88 -6.60 18.74
N GLY A 310 -9.63 -7.88 19.07
CA GLY A 310 -10.43 -8.63 20.03
C GLY A 310 -11.13 -9.84 19.41
N GLY A 311 -12.41 -10.02 19.74
CA GLY A 311 -13.14 -11.24 19.38
C GLY A 311 -12.88 -12.41 20.33
N LYS A 312 -13.62 -13.50 20.14
CA LYS A 312 -13.57 -14.68 21.01
C LYS A 312 -12.76 -15.80 20.35
N LYS A 313 -11.71 -16.23 21.05
CA LYS A 313 -10.80 -17.32 20.65
C LYS A 313 -11.11 -18.65 21.37
N ALA A 314 -11.92 -18.60 22.42
CA ALA A 314 -12.20 -19.77 23.27
C ALA A 314 -12.91 -20.88 22.51
N GLY A 315 -12.51 -22.13 22.76
CA GLY A 315 -13.13 -23.32 22.17
C GLY A 315 -12.61 -23.69 20.78
N VAL A 316 -11.51 -23.09 20.31
CA VAL A 316 -10.93 -23.39 19.00
C VAL A 316 -9.41 -23.51 19.09
N ASP A 317 -8.86 -24.55 18.46
CA ASP A 317 -7.42 -24.69 18.25
C ASP A 317 -6.96 -23.70 17.16
N ILE A 318 -6.31 -22.62 17.59
CA ILE A 318 -5.84 -21.54 16.70
C ILE A 318 -4.81 -22.03 15.69
N THR A 319 -4.00 -23.03 16.04
CA THR A 319 -2.99 -23.60 15.14
C THR A 319 -3.67 -24.42 14.05
N ALA A 320 -4.64 -25.27 14.41
CA ALA A 320 -5.43 -26.04 13.44
C ALA A 320 -6.26 -25.12 12.52
N VAL A 321 -6.82 -24.04 13.08
CA VAL A 321 -7.52 -22.99 12.34
C VAL A 321 -6.62 -22.38 11.27
N ALA A 322 -5.43 -21.92 11.68
CA ALA A 322 -4.48 -21.26 10.78
C ALA A 322 -4.12 -22.17 9.60
N LYS A 323 -3.83 -23.44 9.90
CA LYS A 323 -3.51 -24.46 8.90
C LYS A 323 -4.66 -24.66 7.91
N SER A 324 -5.90 -24.75 8.41
CA SER A 324 -7.07 -24.96 7.55
C SER A 324 -7.35 -23.76 6.65
N VAL A 325 -7.34 -22.54 7.20
CA VAL A 325 -7.56 -21.31 6.42
C VAL A 325 -6.52 -21.18 5.30
N GLN A 326 -5.23 -21.35 5.62
CA GLN A 326 -4.17 -21.29 4.60
C GLN A 326 -4.32 -22.41 3.56
N HIS A 327 -4.68 -23.63 3.98
CA HIS A 327 -4.90 -24.75 3.06
C HIS A 327 -6.05 -24.48 2.08
N VAL A 328 -7.20 -23.99 2.56
CA VAL A 328 -8.38 -23.71 1.73
C VAL A 328 -8.13 -22.54 0.78
N MET A 329 -7.41 -21.52 1.25
CA MET A 329 -6.92 -20.44 0.40
C MET A 329 -6.05 -21.00 -0.74
N GLN A 330 -5.09 -21.88 -0.43
CA GLN A 330 -4.20 -22.48 -1.43
C GLN A 330 -4.89 -23.49 -2.36
N LYS A 331 -5.91 -24.22 -1.88
CA LYS A 331 -6.76 -25.08 -2.71
C LYS A 331 -7.44 -24.24 -3.80
N ASN A 332 -7.94 -23.06 -3.43
CA ASN A 332 -8.64 -22.18 -4.36
C ASN A 332 -7.69 -21.34 -5.22
N PHE A 333 -6.56 -20.91 -4.66
CA PHE A 333 -5.52 -20.15 -5.35
C PHE A 333 -4.15 -20.80 -5.07
N PRO A 334 -3.68 -21.73 -5.91
CA PRO A 334 -2.42 -22.44 -5.70
C PRO A 334 -1.25 -21.48 -5.51
N ASN A 335 -0.38 -21.80 -4.54
CA ASN A 335 0.80 -21.00 -4.15
C ASN A 335 0.50 -19.59 -3.63
N SER A 336 -0.76 -19.30 -3.26
CA SER A 336 -1.10 -18.02 -2.64
C SER A 336 -0.40 -17.82 -1.28
N THR A 337 -0.13 -16.56 -0.99
CA THR A 337 0.46 -16.07 0.25
C THR A 337 -0.61 -15.38 1.09
N TRP A 338 -0.68 -15.77 2.36
CA TRP A 338 -1.53 -15.10 3.34
C TRP A 338 -0.77 -13.92 3.95
N VAL A 339 -1.30 -12.72 3.76
CA VAL A 339 -0.76 -11.46 4.28
C VAL A 339 -1.49 -11.10 5.57
N LEU A 340 -0.75 -10.93 6.66
CA LEU A 340 -1.28 -10.69 8.02
C LEU A 340 -0.78 -9.35 8.58
N GLN A 341 -1.57 -8.68 9.42
CA GLN A 341 -1.13 -7.42 10.04
C GLN A 341 -0.46 -7.72 11.39
N GLY A 342 0.79 -7.31 11.52
CA GLY A 342 1.56 -7.30 12.76
C GLY A 342 1.14 -6.14 13.68
N TRP A 343 -0.07 -6.23 14.23
CA TRP A 343 -0.64 -5.22 15.14
C TRP A 343 -0.78 -5.78 16.56
N GLN A 344 -0.13 -5.14 17.53
CA GLN A 344 -0.08 -5.59 18.93
C GLN A 344 0.37 -7.06 19.03
N ASN A 345 -0.42 -7.93 19.66
CA ASN A 345 -0.14 -9.36 19.81
C ASN A 345 -0.65 -10.22 18.63
N ASN A 346 -1.15 -9.60 17.56
CA ASN A 346 -1.68 -10.27 16.38
C ASN A 346 -0.68 -10.20 15.20
N PRO A 347 -0.58 -11.25 14.35
CA PRO A 347 -1.09 -12.61 14.56
C PRO A 347 -0.47 -13.25 15.81
N ALA A 348 -1.20 -14.09 16.54
CA ALA A 348 -0.64 -14.79 17.71
C ALA A 348 0.43 -15.81 17.31
N ASP A 349 1.38 -16.13 18.20
CA ASP A 349 2.42 -17.13 17.91
C ASP A 349 1.83 -18.51 17.58
N ALA A 350 0.74 -18.91 18.24
CA ALA A 350 0.03 -20.15 17.94
C ALA A 350 -0.59 -20.16 16.53
N LEU A 351 -1.01 -19.00 16.01
CA LEU A 351 -1.50 -18.86 14.64
C LEU A 351 -0.32 -19.09 13.67
N LEU A 352 0.80 -18.39 13.90
CA LEU A 352 2.00 -18.51 13.06
C LEU A 352 2.57 -19.94 13.04
N ALA A 353 2.49 -20.66 14.17
CA ALA A 353 2.93 -22.05 14.26
C ALA A 353 2.16 -23.01 13.34
N GLY A 354 0.93 -22.65 12.94
CA GLY A 354 0.10 -23.45 12.03
C GLY A 354 0.32 -23.17 10.55
N LEU A 355 1.12 -22.14 10.21
CA LEU A 355 1.29 -21.66 8.85
C LEU A 355 2.58 -22.16 8.20
N LYS A 356 2.51 -22.37 6.88
CA LYS A 356 3.69 -22.49 6.01
C LYS A 356 4.31 -21.10 5.80
N LYS A 357 5.52 -20.90 6.32
CA LYS A 357 6.19 -19.59 6.37
C LYS A 357 6.52 -19.03 4.99
N GLU A 358 6.82 -19.90 4.03
CA GLU A 358 7.06 -19.54 2.62
C GLU A 358 5.81 -18.96 1.92
N ASN A 359 4.62 -19.19 2.50
CA ASN A 359 3.34 -18.66 2.03
C ASN A 359 2.70 -17.73 3.08
N THR A 360 3.50 -17.08 3.90
CA THR A 360 3.06 -16.09 4.88
C THR A 360 3.92 -14.84 4.79
N LEU A 361 3.25 -13.70 4.80
CA LEU A 361 3.88 -12.39 4.81
C LEU A 361 3.24 -11.54 5.90
N ILE A 362 4.06 -10.92 6.75
CA ILE A 362 3.57 -10.09 7.85
C ILE A 362 3.86 -8.63 7.53
N ILE A 363 2.86 -7.76 7.67
CA ILE A 363 3.06 -6.32 7.61
C ILE A 363 3.28 -5.83 9.03
N GLU A 364 4.54 -5.56 9.42
CA GLU A 364 4.87 -4.90 10.69
C GLU A 364 4.30 -3.49 10.64
N LEU A 365 3.17 -3.30 11.32
CA LEU A 365 2.29 -2.17 11.06
C LEU A 365 2.81 -0.88 11.68
N PHE A 366 3.36 -0.96 12.90
CA PHE A 366 3.65 0.21 13.73
C PHE A 366 5.10 0.28 14.20
N GLY A 367 6.02 0.07 13.25
CA GLY A 367 7.46 0.01 13.51
C GLY A 367 8.05 1.31 14.05
N GLU A 368 7.40 2.46 13.82
CA GLU A 368 7.88 3.75 14.32
C GLU A 368 7.66 3.96 15.83
N ASN A 369 6.78 3.15 16.45
CA ASN A 369 6.46 3.21 17.87
C ASN A 369 6.81 1.91 18.63
N THR A 370 6.99 0.79 17.92
CA THR A 370 7.22 -0.52 18.54
C THR A 370 8.45 -1.21 17.97
N SER A 371 8.81 -2.37 18.54
CA SER A 371 9.85 -3.26 18.02
C SER A 371 9.35 -4.71 17.99
N ASN A 372 8.09 -4.90 17.58
CA ASN A 372 7.42 -6.20 17.59
C ASN A 372 8.21 -7.26 16.80
N TRP A 373 8.67 -6.93 15.59
CA TRP A 373 9.51 -7.80 14.77
C TRP A 373 10.71 -8.36 15.54
N GLU A 374 11.37 -7.55 16.38
CA GLU A 374 12.54 -7.95 17.14
C GLU A 374 12.16 -8.80 18.35
N GLN A 375 11.19 -8.34 19.15
CA GLN A 375 10.72 -9.04 20.34
C GLN A 375 10.18 -10.43 20.00
N ARG A 376 9.60 -10.56 18.80
CA ARG A 376 9.03 -11.81 18.26
C ARG A 376 10.01 -12.58 17.38
N LYS A 377 11.29 -12.24 17.40
CA LYS A 377 12.37 -12.96 16.68
C LYS A 377 12.09 -13.12 15.18
N GLY A 378 11.83 -12.00 14.51
CA GLY A 378 11.39 -11.98 13.11
C GLY A 378 10.07 -12.72 12.92
N TYR A 379 9.11 -12.52 13.83
CA TYR A 379 7.84 -13.26 13.87
C TYR A 379 8.02 -14.78 13.78
N GLY A 380 8.94 -15.31 14.58
CA GLY A 380 9.32 -16.71 14.56
C GLY A 380 9.89 -17.13 13.20
N ASN A 381 10.80 -16.35 12.62
CA ASN A 381 11.40 -16.59 11.30
C ASN A 381 10.42 -16.55 10.12
N THR A 382 9.43 -15.64 10.16
CA THR A 382 8.44 -15.44 9.10
C THR A 382 8.75 -14.17 8.32
N ASN A 383 8.56 -14.19 7.00
CA ASN A 383 8.80 -13.02 6.15
C ASN A 383 7.93 -11.84 6.59
N PHE A 384 8.53 -10.65 6.68
CA PHE A 384 7.82 -9.44 7.06
C PHE A 384 8.27 -8.21 6.27
N ILE A 385 7.39 -7.21 6.26
CA ILE A 385 7.61 -5.87 5.68
C ILE A 385 7.57 -4.87 6.83
N TRP A 386 8.64 -4.10 7.01
CA TRP A 386 8.66 -3.04 8.01
C TRP A 386 7.93 -1.80 7.48
N SER A 387 6.93 -1.31 8.20
CA SER A 387 6.11 -0.20 7.72
C SER A 387 5.93 0.89 8.78
N ASN A 388 5.53 2.08 8.31
CA ASN A 388 5.07 3.17 9.18
C ASN A 388 3.57 3.41 9.00
N VAL A 389 2.86 3.69 10.10
CA VAL A 389 1.48 4.19 10.03
C VAL A 389 1.51 5.70 9.81
N SER A 390 2.21 6.46 10.66
CA SER A 390 2.25 7.94 10.71
C SER A 390 0.92 8.67 10.90
N ASN A 391 -0.19 8.14 10.40
CA ASN A 391 -1.49 8.76 10.53
C ASN A 391 -2.55 7.75 11.02
N PHE A 392 -3.26 8.13 12.08
CA PHE A 392 -4.40 7.40 12.63
C PHE A 392 -5.65 8.28 12.44
N GLY A 393 -6.72 7.71 11.90
CA GLY A 393 -8.04 8.35 11.73
C GLY A 393 -8.08 9.55 10.79
N GLU A 394 -7.10 9.73 9.90
CA GLU A 394 -6.92 10.98 9.12
C GLU A 394 -6.85 12.21 10.02
N LYS A 395 -6.29 12.05 11.24
CA LYS A 395 -6.14 13.15 12.18
C LYS A 395 -5.27 14.26 11.57
N ASN A 396 -5.76 15.49 11.66
CA ASN A 396 -5.05 16.67 11.21
C ASN A 396 -3.87 16.97 12.15
N GLY A 397 -2.68 17.18 11.58
CA GLY A 397 -1.50 17.65 12.30
C GLY A 397 -0.20 17.22 11.63
N LEU A 398 0.89 17.89 12.02
CA LEU A 398 2.24 17.54 11.56
C LEU A 398 2.80 16.41 12.44
N TYR A 399 3.17 15.30 11.81
CA TYR A 399 3.72 14.14 12.48
C TYR A 399 4.45 13.20 11.53
N GLY A 400 5.52 12.60 12.03
CA GLY A 400 6.27 11.55 11.37
C GLY A 400 7.61 11.37 12.05
N ARG A 401 8.05 10.14 12.28
CA ARG A 401 9.31 9.87 13.01
C ARG A 401 10.45 9.62 12.03
N LEU A 402 10.82 10.67 11.30
CA LEU A 402 11.68 10.53 10.11
C LEU A 402 13.02 9.86 10.42
N GLN A 403 13.66 10.23 11.54
CA GLN A 403 14.92 9.61 11.96
C GLN A 403 14.72 8.14 12.35
N ARG A 404 13.62 7.81 13.05
CA ARG A 404 13.28 6.43 13.41
C ARG A 404 13.06 5.54 12.19
N PHE A 405 12.42 6.04 11.12
CA PHE A 405 12.22 5.26 9.88
C PHE A 405 13.57 4.81 9.32
N LEU A 406 14.52 5.74 9.27
CA LEU A 406 15.89 5.48 8.84
C LEU A 406 16.64 4.55 9.79
N ASP A 407 16.49 4.69 11.10
CA ASP A 407 17.25 3.85 12.02
C ASP A 407 16.72 2.40 12.04
N GLU A 408 15.40 2.21 12.03
CA GLU A 408 14.80 0.89 12.18
C GLU A 408 14.91 0.01 10.95
N VAL A 409 14.71 0.55 9.75
CA VAL A 409 14.82 -0.25 8.52
C VAL A 409 16.21 -0.86 8.41
N TYR A 410 17.25 -0.07 8.67
CA TYR A 410 18.63 -0.54 8.58
C TYR A 410 19.02 -1.41 9.77
N ARG A 411 18.49 -1.15 10.98
CA ARG A 411 18.66 -2.04 12.13
C ARG A 411 18.04 -3.41 11.88
N ALA A 412 16.84 -3.48 11.32
CA ALA A 412 16.19 -4.72 10.93
C ALA A 412 17.00 -5.46 9.85
N LYS A 413 17.44 -4.75 8.80
CA LYS A 413 18.29 -5.30 7.72
C LYS A 413 19.60 -5.91 8.24
N GLN A 414 20.23 -5.29 9.24
CA GLN A 414 21.51 -5.72 9.82
C GLN A 414 21.36 -6.72 10.98
N SER A 415 20.13 -7.01 11.41
CA SER A 415 19.86 -7.94 12.51
C SER A 415 19.97 -9.40 12.08
N PRO A 416 19.99 -10.37 13.02
CA PRO A 416 19.83 -11.79 12.73
C PRO A 416 18.56 -12.15 11.94
N TYR A 417 17.57 -11.26 11.89
CA TYR A 417 16.30 -11.45 11.20
C TYR A 417 16.24 -10.73 9.85
N GLY A 418 17.33 -10.10 9.40
CA GLY A 418 17.39 -9.33 8.15
C GLY A 418 17.00 -10.14 6.91
N ASN A 419 17.26 -11.45 6.89
CA ASN A 419 16.84 -12.35 5.80
C ASN A 419 15.31 -12.49 5.68
N TYR A 420 14.57 -12.23 6.75
CA TYR A 420 13.10 -12.25 6.78
C TYR A 420 12.50 -10.87 6.51
N LEU A 421 13.28 -9.79 6.58
CA LEU A 421 12.85 -8.47 6.12
C LEU A 421 12.79 -8.46 4.59
N LYS A 422 11.59 -8.67 4.04
CA LYS A 422 11.37 -8.73 2.58
C LYS A 422 11.02 -7.39 1.98
N GLY A 423 10.67 -6.41 2.79
CA GLY A 423 10.23 -5.13 2.28
C GLY A 423 10.10 -4.03 3.29
N VAL A 424 9.75 -2.89 2.75
CA VAL A 424 9.51 -1.63 3.45
C VAL A 424 8.22 -1.03 2.89
N GLY A 425 7.39 -0.39 3.71
CA GLY A 425 6.10 0.11 3.21
C GLY A 425 5.47 1.24 4.01
N ILE A 426 4.40 1.78 3.45
CA ILE A 426 3.54 2.78 4.10
C ILE A 426 2.18 2.14 4.40
N ILE A 427 1.68 2.29 5.61
CA ILE A 427 0.37 1.75 6.04
C ILE A 427 -0.45 2.76 6.84
N PRO A 428 -0.61 4.01 6.35
CA PRO A 428 -1.35 5.03 7.07
C PRO A 428 -2.84 4.74 7.09
N GLU A 429 -3.52 5.06 8.19
CA GLU A 429 -4.98 5.04 8.19
C GLU A 429 -5.55 6.12 7.27
N GLY A 430 -4.88 7.27 7.11
CA GLY A 430 -5.27 8.32 6.19
C GLY A 430 -4.05 8.98 5.50
N LEU A 431 -4.24 9.41 4.25
CA LEU A 431 -3.14 9.77 3.35
C LEU A 431 -3.00 11.26 3.02
N ASN A 432 -3.98 12.09 3.35
CA ASN A 432 -4.00 13.50 2.92
C ASN A 432 -3.19 14.42 3.84
N ASN A 433 -2.07 13.92 4.36
CA ASN A 433 -1.26 14.57 5.38
C ASN A 433 0.22 14.18 5.24
N ASN A 434 1.13 14.97 5.82
CA ASN A 434 2.55 14.63 6.03
C ASN A 434 3.28 13.91 4.86
N PRO A 435 3.26 14.44 3.61
CA PRO A 435 3.85 13.75 2.46
C PRO A 435 5.33 13.37 2.65
N VAL A 436 6.09 14.19 3.39
CA VAL A 436 7.49 13.92 3.73
C VAL A 436 7.72 12.57 4.41
N ALA A 437 6.75 12.08 5.21
CA ALA A 437 6.85 10.81 5.88
C ALA A 437 6.78 9.64 4.89
N TYR A 438 5.85 9.71 3.94
CA TYR A 438 5.66 8.68 2.92
C TYR A 438 6.75 8.72 1.85
N ASP A 439 7.12 9.94 1.42
CA ASP A 439 8.19 10.16 0.44
C ASP A 439 9.53 9.61 0.98
N LEU A 440 9.87 9.88 2.26
CA LEU A 440 11.06 9.32 2.90
C LEU A 440 11.00 7.80 2.95
N MET A 441 9.87 7.25 3.40
CA MET A 441 9.73 5.81 3.58
C MET A 441 9.91 5.04 2.28
N LEU A 442 9.28 5.51 1.21
CA LEU A 442 9.35 4.87 -0.10
C LEU A 442 10.73 5.10 -0.75
N ASP A 443 11.38 6.23 -0.53
CA ASP A 443 12.74 6.51 -1.02
C ASP A 443 13.81 5.62 -0.33
N ILE A 444 13.67 5.33 0.97
CA ILE A 444 14.58 4.43 1.71
C ILE A 444 14.67 3.05 1.03
N THR A 445 13.58 2.61 0.39
CA THR A 445 13.55 1.30 -0.28
C THR A 445 14.53 1.21 -1.44
N TRP A 446 15.02 2.33 -1.97
CA TRP A 446 15.99 2.40 -3.07
C TRP A 446 17.41 2.75 -2.62
N ARG A 447 17.69 2.67 -1.31
CA ARG A 447 18.97 3.05 -0.72
C ARG A 447 19.66 1.88 -0.03
N GLU A 448 20.80 1.47 -0.58
CA GLU A 448 21.61 0.40 0.02
C GLU A 448 22.13 0.74 1.42
N ASN A 449 22.54 2.00 1.62
CA ASN A 449 23.11 2.52 2.86
C ASN A 449 22.20 3.60 3.49
N LYS A 450 22.18 3.66 4.82
CA LYS A 450 21.37 4.61 5.59
C LYS A 450 21.75 6.05 5.21
N PRO A 451 20.84 6.86 4.63
CA PRO A 451 21.13 8.26 4.35
C PRO A 451 21.19 9.08 5.65
N ASN A 452 21.89 10.21 5.60
CA ASN A 452 21.80 11.24 6.63
C ASN A 452 20.51 12.06 6.43
N LEU A 453 19.72 12.23 7.49
CA LEU A 453 18.41 12.88 7.41
C LEU A 453 18.51 14.36 7.01
N ASP A 454 19.48 15.12 7.51
CA ASP A 454 19.66 16.53 7.14
C ASP A 454 19.94 16.67 5.64
N LYS A 455 20.80 15.80 5.09
CA LYS A 455 21.09 15.76 3.65
C LYS A 455 19.85 15.38 2.84
N TRP A 456 19.11 14.37 3.30
CA TRP A 456 17.88 13.95 2.62
C TRP A 456 16.85 15.09 2.59
N ILE A 457 16.68 15.81 3.70
CA ILE A 457 15.76 16.94 3.80
C ILE A 457 16.20 18.12 2.92
N LEU A 458 17.50 18.38 2.80
CA LEU A 458 18.02 19.35 1.84
C LEU A 458 17.59 18.98 0.41
N ASP A 459 17.80 17.73 0.00
CA ASP A 459 17.40 17.27 -1.33
C ASP A 459 15.87 17.36 -1.51
N TYR A 460 15.12 16.87 -0.51
CA TYR A 460 13.66 16.91 -0.45
C TYR A 460 13.10 18.31 -0.69
N THR A 461 13.58 19.28 0.06
CA THR A 461 13.11 20.67 -0.02
C THR A 461 13.44 21.30 -1.37
N ASN A 462 14.62 21.00 -1.94
CA ASN A 462 15.01 21.52 -3.25
C ASN A 462 14.04 21.08 -4.35
N TYR A 463 13.74 19.78 -4.45
CA TYR A 463 12.85 19.30 -5.51
C TYR A 463 11.37 19.54 -5.21
N ARG A 464 10.98 19.54 -3.93
CA ARG A 464 9.60 19.80 -3.51
C ARG A 464 9.17 21.23 -3.81
N TYR A 465 10.05 22.20 -3.61
CA TYR A 465 9.76 23.62 -3.84
C TYR A 465 10.30 24.14 -5.19
N GLY A 466 11.08 23.33 -5.88
CA GLY A 466 11.59 23.58 -7.23
C GLY A 466 12.82 24.49 -7.29
N SER A 467 13.34 24.92 -6.15
CA SER A 467 14.60 25.65 -6.04
C SER A 467 15.09 25.65 -4.60
N TYR A 468 16.40 25.85 -4.41
CA TYR A 468 17.00 26.06 -3.10
C TYR A 468 16.55 27.38 -2.49
N ASN A 469 16.13 27.34 -1.22
CA ASN A 469 15.93 28.51 -0.37
C ASN A 469 16.51 28.20 1.02
N LYS A 470 17.45 29.04 1.47
CA LYS A 470 18.14 28.83 2.75
C LYS A 470 17.18 28.83 3.93
N ASP A 471 16.24 29.77 3.98
CA ASP A 471 15.30 29.92 5.09
C ASP A 471 14.35 28.71 5.16
N VAL A 472 13.91 28.18 4.01
CA VAL A 472 13.14 26.92 3.93
C VAL A 472 13.93 25.74 4.48
N VAL A 473 15.19 25.59 4.08
CA VAL A 473 16.04 24.47 4.53
C VAL A 473 16.26 24.54 6.04
N GLU A 474 16.56 25.72 6.58
CA GLU A 474 16.75 25.92 8.02
C GLU A 474 15.44 25.69 8.79
N ALA A 475 14.29 26.10 8.25
CA ALA A 475 12.98 25.77 8.82
C ALA A 475 12.73 24.25 8.88
N TRP A 476 13.05 23.52 7.82
CA TRP A 476 12.89 22.07 7.79
C TRP A 476 13.83 21.34 8.74
N LYS A 477 15.08 21.81 8.90
CA LYS A 477 15.99 21.31 9.94
C LYS A 477 15.42 21.49 11.35
N VAL A 478 14.67 22.56 11.58
CA VAL A 478 13.92 22.75 12.82
C VAL A 478 12.75 21.76 12.93
N PHE A 479 12.00 21.54 11.85
CA PHE A 479 10.85 20.62 11.85
C PHE A 479 11.25 19.16 12.14
N ILE A 480 12.36 18.66 11.57
CA ILE A 480 12.87 17.31 11.87
C ILE A 480 13.41 17.14 13.30
N LYS A 481 13.72 18.26 13.98
CA LYS A 481 14.07 18.28 15.40
C LYS A 481 12.85 18.49 16.31
N THR A 482 11.67 18.76 15.75
CA THR A 482 10.46 19.08 16.50
C THR A 482 9.28 18.21 16.08
N VAL A 483 8.37 18.71 15.24
CA VAL A 483 7.13 18.01 14.81
C VAL A 483 7.38 16.69 14.07
N TYR A 484 8.56 16.54 13.45
CA TYR A 484 8.99 15.32 12.77
C TYR A 484 10.12 14.58 13.51
N SER A 485 10.30 14.88 14.79
CA SER A 485 11.31 14.23 15.64
C SER A 485 10.90 12.81 16.03
N SER A 486 11.85 12.07 16.62
CA SER A 486 11.65 10.70 17.11
C SER A 486 11.96 10.63 18.61
N PRO A 487 11.07 11.18 19.47
CA PRO A 487 11.36 11.31 20.89
C PRO A 487 11.39 9.95 21.59
N VAL A 488 12.29 9.83 22.57
CA VAL A 488 12.46 8.65 23.42
C VAL A 488 12.29 9.02 24.89
N ASP A 489 11.91 8.05 25.71
CA ASP A 489 11.88 8.19 27.16
C ASP A 489 13.29 8.14 27.78
N GLU A 490 13.37 8.26 29.10
CA GLU A 490 14.64 8.21 29.87
C GLU A 490 15.42 6.90 29.69
N LYS A 491 14.76 5.83 29.23
CA LYS A 491 15.35 4.52 28.96
C LYS A 491 15.71 4.33 27.47
N GLY A 492 15.55 5.37 26.66
CA GLY A 492 15.80 5.31 25.22
C GLY A 492 14.71 4.59 24.41
N LYS A 493 13.56 4.29 25.01
CA LYS A 493 12.43 3.66 24.29
C LYS A 493 11.63 4.74 23.57
N PRO A 494 11.16 4.52 22.33
CA PRO A 494 10.28 5.47 21.65
C PRO A 494 9.07 5.83 22.52
N ILE A 495 8.77 7.12 22.68
CA ILE A 495 7.54 7.56 23.34
C ILE A 495 6.38 7.01 22.52
N PHE A 496 5.38 6.38 23.11
CA PHE A 496 4.25 5.83 22.34
C PHE A 496 3.28 6.95 21.92
N GLN A 497 2.93 7.04 20.64
CA GLN A 497 1.95 7.99 20.13
C GLN A 497 1.31 7.54 18.80
N GLU A 498 -0.02 7.56 18.74
CA GLU A 498 -0.83 7.24 17.55
C GLU A 498 -1.12 8.49 16.71
N GLY A 499 -0.20 8.85 15.81
CA GLY A 499 -0.34 9.99 14.89
C GLY A 499 -0.06 11.35 15.55
N PRO A 500 -0.52 12.47 14.97
CA PRO A 500 -0.19 13.81 15.48
C PRO A 500 -0.79 14.13 16.85
N SER A 501 -0.17 15.07 17.56
CA SER A 501 -0.77 15.69 18.74
C SER A 501 -2.04 16.44 18.33
N GLU A 502 -3.13 16.17 19.03
CA GLU A 502 -4.46 16.60 18.62
C GLU A 502 -4.72 18.08 18.91
N SER A 503 -5.40 18.73 17.97
CA SER A 503 -5.80 20.12 18.08
C SER A 503 -6.98 20.29 19.03
N ILE A 504 -6.90 21.27 19.92
CA ILE A 504 -8.01 21.66 20.79
C ILE A 504 -9.26 22.07 20.00
N TYR A 505 -9.08 22.57 18.77
CA TYR A 505 -10.17 22.98 17.89
C TYR A 505 -11.01 21.80 17.39
N CYS A 506 -10.50 20.57 17.47
CA CYS A 506 -11.24 19.37 17.09
C CYS A 506 -11.91 18.68 18.29
N ALA A 507 -11.68 19.16 19.52
CA ALA A 507 -12.18 18.51 20.72
C ALA A 507 -13.65 18.87 21.01
N ARG A 508 -14.37 17.96 21.66
CA ARG A 508 -15.66 18.31 22.29
C ARG A 508 -15.40 19.41 23.35
N PRO A 509 -16.13 20.55 23.31
CA PRO A 509 -15.91 21.63 24.26
C PRO A 509 -16.07 21.18 25.72
N SER A 510 -15.14 21.58 26.59
CA SER A 510 -15.13 21.24 28.02
C SER A 510 -14.20 22.19 28.79
N LEU A 511 -14.41 22.35 30.10
CA LEU A 511 -13.44 23.02 30.99
C LEU A 511 -12.24 22.13 31.32
N LYS A 512 -12.40 20.81 31.16
CA LYS A 512 -11.35 19.79 31.30
C LYS A 512 -11.27 19.02 29.98
N VAL A 513 -10.65 19.63 28.98
CA VAL A 513 -10.64 19.05 27.63
C VAL A 513 -9.72 17.84 27.58
N ASN A 514 -10.33 16.67 27.50
CA ASN A 514 -9.69 15.40 27.17
C ASN A 514 -9.06 15.46 25.75
N PRO A 515 -8.24 14.46 25.38
CA PRO A 515 -7.90 14.22 23.98
C PRO A 515 -9.15 14.15 23.08
N VAL A 516 -8.98 14.49 21.81
CA VAL A 516 -10.06 14.55 20.80
C VAL A 516 -10.60 13.14 20.52
N SER A 517 -9.72 12.15 20.46
CA SER A 517 -10.05 10.74 20.29
C SER A 517 -9.60 9.92 21.51
N SER A 518 -10.24 8.76 21.74
CA SER A 518 -10.01 7.92 22.92
C SER A 518 -8.56 7.48 23.12
N TRP A 519 -7.81 7.28 22.04
CA TRP A 519 -6.39 6.88 22.04
C TRP A 519 -5.45 8.00 21.59
N GLY A 520 -5.99 9.22 21.44
CA GLY A 520 -5.24 10.40 21.06
C GLY A 520 -4.46 11.03 22.21
N THR A 521 -3.64 12.02 21.89
CA THR A 521 -2.93 12.84 22.87
C THR A 521 -2.89 14.28 22.41
N ARG A 522 -2.95 15.22 23.35
CA ARG A 522 -2.71 16.66 23.11
C ARG A 522 -1.31 17.10 23.52
N THR A 523 -0.54 16.22 24.15
CA THR A 523 0.84 16.49 24.57
C THR A 523 1.72 16.66 23.35
N ARG A 524 2.57 17.69 23.36
CA ARG A 524 3.59 17.93 22.33
C ARG A 524 4.93 17.46 22.87
N ASN A 525 5.49 16.43 22.25
CA ASN A 525 6.74 15.81 22.68
C ASN A 525 7.98 16.48 22.06
N TYR A 526 7.93 17.80 21.87
CA TYR A 526 8.99 18.60 21.26
C TYR A 526 8.95 20.04 21.79
N ASP A 527 10.07 20.75 21.66
CA ASP A 527 10.17 22.16 22.02
C ASP A 527 9.29 23.04 21.10
N ILE A 528 8.23 23.60 21.67
CA ILE A 528 7.26 24.44 20.97
C ILE A 528 7.82 25.81 20.58
N ASN A 529 8.80 26.34 21.32
CA ASN A 529 9.44 27.61 20.99
C ASN A 529 10.39 27.42 19.82
N LEU A 530 11.14 26.32 19.82
CA LEU A 530 11.96 25.94 18.67
C LEU A 530 11.07 25.73 17.42
N PHE A 531 9.96 25.01 17.56
CA PHE A 531 9.01 24.83 16.44
C PHE A 531 8.50 26.18 15.91
N LYS A 532 8.13 27.11 16.80
CA LYS A 532 7.71 28.47 16.43
C LYS A 532 8.79 29.21 15.63
N ASN A 533 10.07 29.05 15.98
CA ASN A 533 11.18 29.64 15.21
C ASN A 533 11.28 29.03 13.81
N GLY A 534 11.09 27.72 13.67
CA GLY A 534 11.02 27.04 12.37
C GLY A 534 9.88 27.58 11.50
N VAL A 535 8.69 27.80 12.08
CA VAL A 535 7.56 28.42 11.38
C VAL A 535 7.90 29.85 10.95
N ALA A 536 8.55 30.64 11.79
CA ALA A 536 8.96 32.01 11.44
C ALA A 536 9.94 32.05 10.26
N LEU A 537 10.91 31.12 10.21
CA LEU A 537 11.81 30.95 9.07
C LEU A 537 11.03 30.56 7.80
N PHE A 538 10.04 29.67 7.92
CA PHE A 538 9.24 29.23 6.79
C PHE A 538 8.33 30.34 6.23
N VAL A 539 7.81 31.23 7.08
CA VAL A 539 7.01 32.41 6.67
C VAL A 539 7.87 33.49 6.02
N LYS A 540 9.14 33.59 6.44
CA LYS A 540 10.10 34.56 5.87
C LYS A 540 10.51 34.20 4.44
N ALA A 541 10.58 32.90 4.14
CA ALA A 541 10.96 32.35 2.85
C ALA A 541 9.93 32.60 1.76
#